data_AF-A0A927YJ32-F1
#
_entry.id   AF-A0A927YJ32-F1
#
_cell.length_a   1.000
_cell.length_b   1.000
_cell.length_c   1.000
_cell.angle_alpha   90.00
_cell.angle_beta   90.00
_cell.angle_gamma   90.00
#
_symmetry.space_group_name_H-M   'P 1'
#
loop_
_entity.id
_entity.type
_entity.pdbx_description
1 polymer ?
#
loop_
_entity_poly.entity_id
_entity_poly.type
_entity_poly.pdbx_seq_one_letter_code
_entity_poly.pdbx_strand_id
1 'polypeptide(L)'
;MDDTTLKTMTTFDSLIQSRHLMMLKAAIPYLSGSAKKTVSIICKFVELQKTVKMSGDETSALSMCSAPADDGNSGTVMMLKEIRPYCSKQEQESVDFFIDVFQMYETYSSMLNET
;
A
#
# COMPACT_ATOMS: atom_id res chain seq x y z
N MET A 1 16.36 -2.68 -18.56
CA MET A 1 15.47 -3.60 -17.84
C MET A 1 15.65 -3.23 -16.41
N ASP A 2 14.86 -2.26 -15.98
CA ASP A 2 15.16 -1.47 -14.78
C ASP A 2 14.27 -2.03 -13.67
N ASP A 3 14.57 -3.27 -13.29
CA ASP A 3 13.81 -4.10 -12.33
C ASP A 3 14.22 -3.81 -10.87
N THR A 4 14.89 -2.70 -10.61
CA THR A 4 15.51 -2.41 -9.30
C THR A 4 14.58 -1.66 -8.34
N THR A 5 13.39 -1.22 -8.77
CA THR A 5 12.61 -0.18 -8.05
C THR A 5 11.31 -0.67 -7.41
N LEU A 6 11.18 -1.96 -7.08
CA LEU A 6 10.06 -2.50 -6.30
C LEU A 6 10.48 -2.97 -4.91
N LYS A 7 11.33 -2.18 -4.22
CA LYS A 7 11.78 -2.49 -2.86
C LYS A 7 11.22 -1.52 -1.81
N THR A 8 9.98 -1.08 -2.00
CA THR A 8 9.26 -0.29 -1.00
C THR A 8 8.11 -1.11 -0.47
N MET A 9 8.19 -1.47 0.82
CA MET A 9 7.10 -2.10 1.53
C MET A 9 5.94 -1.12 1.65
N THR A 10 4.74 -1.52 1.23
CA THR A 10 3.54 -0.72 1.45
C THR A 10 3.17 -0.70 2.94
N THR A 11 2.36 0.26 3.35
CA THR A 11 1.74 0.26 4.69
C THR A 11 1.01 -1.06 4.95
N PHE A 12 0.29 -1.58 3.95
CA PHE A 12 -0.38 -2.88 4.03
C PHE A 12 0.59 -4.04 4.31
N ASP A 13 1.70 -4.11 3.59
CA ASP A 13 2.72 -5.15 3.81
C ASP A 13 3.33 -5.04 5.22
N SER A 14 3.53 -3.82 5.72
CA SER A 14 4.10 -3.59 7.05
C SER A 14 3.22 -4.17 8.17
N LEU A 15 1.90 -4.13 8.00
CA LEU A 15 0.93 -4.67 8.96
C LEU A 15 0.89 -6.20 8.98
N ILE A 16 1.11 -6.84 7.82
CA ILE A 16 1.09 -8.30 7.69
C ILE A 16 2.43 -8.93 8.10
N GLN A 17 3.52 -8.20 7.91
CA GLN A 17 4.85 -8.72 8.23
C GLN A 17 5.14 -8.75 9.73
N SER A 18 6.11 -9.60 10.10
CA SER A 18 6.60 -9.70 11.48
C SER A 18 8.08 -10.01 11.44
N ARG A 19 8.82 -9.65 12.49
CA ARG A 19 10.27 -9.89 12.58
C ARG A 19 10.68 -11.30 12.19
N HIS A 20 10.04 -12.33 12.78
CA HIS A 20 10.39 -13.73 12.50
C HIS A 20 10.09 -14.14 11.06
N LEU A 21 8.98 -13.64 10.49
CA LEU A 21 8.64 -13.90 9.09
C LEU A 21 9.63 -13.23 8.13
N MET A 22 10.11 -12.02 8.46
CA MET A 22 11.16 -11.35 7.69
C MET A 22 12.49 -12.09 7.76
N MET A 23 12.87 -12.62 8.93
CA MET A 23 14.05 -13.47 9.07
C MET A 23 13.96 -14.72 8.18
N LEU A 24 12.79 -15.38 8.16
CA LEU A 24 12.57 -16.57 7.32
C LEU A 24 12.62 -16.22 5.82
N LYS A 25 12.00 -15.11 5.41
CA LYS A 25 12.06 -14.62 4.02
C LYS A 25 13.48 -14.26 3.58
N ALA A 26 14.25 -13.61 4.45
CA ALA A 26 15.64 -13.24 4.17
C ALA A 26 16.56 -14.45 3.98
N ALA A 27 16.21 -15.61 4.57
CA ALA A 27 16.94 -16.85 4.38
C ALA A 27 16.64 -17.53 3.02
N ILE A 28 15.47 -17.28 2.40
CA ILE A 28 15.01 -17.96 1.17
C ILE A 28 16.04 -17.97 0.02
N PRO A 29 16.73 -16.86 -0.30
CA PRO A 29 17.72 -16.84 -1.38
C PRO A 29 18.86 -17.84 -1.18
N TYR A 30 19.18 -18.18 0.07
CA TYR A 30 20.26 -19.07 0.45
C TYR A 30 19.84 -20.54 0.59
N LEU A 31 18.55 -20.84 0.47
CA LEU A 31 18.04 -22.22 0.45
C LEU A 31 18.18 -22.82 -0.96
N SER A 32 18.43 -24.12 -1.04
CA SER A 32 18.52 -24.88 -2.29
C SER A 32 17.38 -25.89 -2.44
N GLY A 33 17.09 -26.26 -3.70
CA GLY A 33 16.18 -27.34 -4.05
C GLY A 33 14.74 -27.18 -3.52
N SER A 34 14.18 -28.27 -3.00
CA SER A 34 12.80 -28.34 -2.51
C SER A 34 12.55 -27.43 -1.31
N ALA A 35 13.55 -27.23 -0.44
CA ALA A 35 13.42 -26.40 0.76
C ALA A 35 13.12 -24.94 0.42
N LYS A 36 13.76 -24.38 -0.61
CA LYS A 36 13.47 -23.01 -1.08
C LYS A 36 11.99 -22.86 -1.48
N LYS A 37 11.47 -23.83 -2.25
CA LYS A 37 10.08 -23.83 -2.70
C LYS A 37 9.12 -23.96 -1.52
N THR A 38 9.34 -24.94 -0.64
CA THR A 38 8.50 -25.19 0.53
C THR A 38 8.46 -24.00 1.47
N VAL A 39 9.62 -23.42 1.83
CA VAL A 39 9.69 -22.26 2.72
C VAL A 39 9.05 -21.02 2.09
N SER A 40 9.22 -20.80 0.78
CA SER A 40 8.56 -19.69 0.08
C SER A 40 7.04 -19.79 0.15
N ILE A 41 6.50 -21.00 -0.07
CA ILE A 41 5.06 -21.26 0.00
C ILE A 41 4.55 -21.05 1.44
N ILE A 42 5.26 -21.58 2.43
CA ILE A 42 4.89 -21.41 3.85
C ILE A 42 4.87 -19.92 4.23
N CYS A 43 5.90 -19.15 3.84
CA CYS A 43 5.93 -17.71 4.08
C CYS A 43 4.70 -17.01 3.51
N LYS A 44 4.31 -17.33 2.26
CA LYS A 44 3.12 -16.75 1.61
C LYS A 44 1.82 -17.19 2.26
N PHE A 45 1.74 -18.44 2.69
CA PHE A 45 0.58 -18.95 3.43
C PHE A 45 0.40 -18.22 4.76
N VAL A 46 1.49 -17.99 5.50
CA VAL A 46 1.46 -17.23 6.77
C VAL A 46 1.05 -15.77 6.54
N GLU A 47 1.53 -15.12 5.46
CA GLU A 47 1.05 -13.78 5.09
C GLU A 47 -0.45 -13.76 4.86
N LEU A 48 -0.95 -14.67 4.02
CA LEU A 48 -2.36 -14.77 3.71
C LEU A 48 -3.23 -15.01 4.95
N GLN A 49 -2.80 -15.92 5.84
CA GLN A 49 -3.50 -16.17 7.10
C GLN A 49 -3.60 -14.92 7.96
N LYS A 50 -2.56 -14.09 8.01
CA LYS A 50 -2.58 -12.82 8.74
C LYS A 50 -3.48 -11.79 8.06
N THR A 51 -3.47 -11.71 6.73
CA THR A 51 -4.39 -10.85 5.97
C THR A 51 -5.84 -11.19 6.30
N VAL A 52 -6.21 -12.48 6.26
CA VAL A 52 -7.58 -12.93 6.59
C VAL A 52 -7.97 -12.55 8.02
N LYS A 53 -7.05 -12.67 8.99
CA LYS A 53 -7.31 -12.26 10.38
C LYS A 53 -7.50 -10.76 10.51
N MET A 54 -6.69 -9.97 9.81
CA MET A 54 -6.76 -8.51 9.82
C MET A 54 -8.06 -8.00 9.19
N SER A 55 -8.54 -8.63 8.11
CA SER A 55 -9.82 -8.27 7.46
C SER A 55 -11.06 -8.57 8.29
N GLY A 56 -10.97 -9.49 9.27
CA GLY A 56 -12.09 -9.81 10.16
C GLY A 56 -12.20 -8.89 11.38
N ASP A 57 -11.25 -7.99 11.58
CA ASP A 57 -11.18 -7.08 12.73
C ASP A 57 -11.45 -5.65 12.24
N GLU A 58 -12.69 -5.16 12.40
CA GLU A 58 -13.09 -3.80 11.99
C GLU A 58 -12.26 -2.70 12.67
N THR A 59 -11.55 -3.03 13.76
CA THR A 59 -10.63 -2.12 14.47
C THR A 59 -9.20 -2.14 13.93
N SER A 60 -8.93 -2.88 12.85
CA SER A 60 -7.60 -2.97 12.25
C SER A 60 -7.05 -1.62 11.81
N ALA A 61 -5.73 -1.50 11.82
CA ALA A 61 -4.99 -0.32 11.33
C ALA A 61 -5.35 0.08 9.88
N LEU A 62 -5.92 -0.82 9.08
CA LEU A 62 -6.46 -0.49 7.75
C LEU A 62 -7.71 0.40 7.81
N SER A 63 -8.57 0.20 8.82
CA SER A 63 -9.70 1.10 9.10
C SER A 63 -9.22 2.47 9.56
N MET A 64 -8.05 2.57 10.21
CA MET A 64 -7.44 3.85 10.61
C MET A 64 -6.79 4.61 9.44
N CYS A 65 -6.35 3.91 8.39
CA CYS A 65 -5.86 4.53 7.15
C CYS A 65 -6.97 4.80 6.12
N SER A 66 -8.20 4.39 6.41
CA SER A 66 -9.36 4.73 5.59
C SER A 66 -9.70 6.19 5.86
N ALA A 67 -9.75 7.02 4.81
CA ALA A 67 -10.24 8.38 4.95
C ALA A 67 -11.65 8.31 5.55
N PRO A 68 -12.00 9.16 6.54
CA PRO A 68 -13.37 9.27 7.01
C PRO A 68 -14.28 9.46 5.81
N ALA A 69 -15.42 8.78 5.78
CA ALA A 69 -16.36 8.83 4.66
C ALA A 69 -16.89 10.26 4.33
N ASP A 70 -16.55 11.25 5.15
CA ASP A 70 -17.00 12.64 5.10
C ASP A 70 -15.91 13.62 4.61
N ASP A 71 -14.66 13.18 4.37
CA ASP A 71 -13.50 14.03 4.07
C ASP A 71 -13.31 14.36 2.56
N GLY A 72 -14.41 14.39 1.81
CA GLY A 72 -14.42 14.79 0.39
C GLY A 72 -13.37 14.06 -0.46
N ASN A 73 -12.68 14.81 -1.32
CA ASN A 73 -11.66 14.31 -2.24
C ASN A 73 -10.27 14.13 -1.57
N SER A 74 -10.13 14.48 -0.29
CA SER A 74 -8.88 14.37 0.47
C SER A 74 -8.37 12.91 0.52
N GLY A 75 -9.28 11.95 0.72
CA GLY A 75 -8.96 10.52 0.71
C GLY A 75 -8.44 10.03 -0.65
N THR A 76 -9.08 10.48 -1.74
CA THR A 76 -8.66 10.16 -3.12
C THR A 76 -7.26 10.70 -3.42
N VAL A 77 -6.97 11.93 -3.00
CA VAL A 77 -5.65 12.55 -3.18
C VAL A 77 -4.57 11.80 -2.41
N MET A 78 -4.82 11.41 -1.15
CA MET A 78 -3.87 10.63 -0.36
C MET A 78 -3.60 9.27 -1.00
N MET A 79 -4.65 8.58 -1.47
CA MET A 79 -4.50 7.33 -2.21
C MET A 79 -3.65 7.49 -3.47
N LEU A 80 -3.91 8.53 -4.28
CA LEU A 80 -3.13 8.79 -5.50
C LEU A 80 -1.65 9.05 -5.18
N LYS A 81 -1.35 9.77 -4.09
CA LYS A 81 0.02 9.98 -3.62
C LYS A 81 0.72 8.69 -3.20
N GLU A 82 0.00 7.75 -2.59
CA GLU A 82 0.52 6.42 -2.21
C GLU A 82 0.73 5.49 -3.42
N ILE A 83 -0.07 5.64 -4.48
CA ILE A 83 0.08 4.86 -5.73
C ILE A 83 1.22 5.40 -6.60
N ARG A 84 1.44 6.72 -6.60
CA ARG A 84 2.44 7.41 -7.43
C ARG A 84 3.83 6.74 -7.48
N PRO A 85 4.44 6.25 -6.38
CA PRO A 85 5.76 5.62 -6.41
C PRO A 85 5.81 4.30 -7.21
N TYR A 86 4.66 3.66 -7.44
CA TYR A 86 4.54 2.41 -8.17
C TYR A 86 4.24 2.60 -9.66
N CYS A 87 3.98 3.85 -10.07
CA CYS A 87 3.68 4.22 -11.45
C CYS A 87 4.95 4.39 -12.30
N SER A 88 4.84 4.09 -13.60
CA SER A 88 5.82 4.51 -14.61
C SER A 88 5.86 6.04 -14.75
N LYS A 89 6.88 6.58 -15.42
CA LYS A 89 7.01 8.04 -15.62
C LYS A 89 5.77 8.67 -16.27
N GLN A 90 5.21 8.02 -17.29
CA GLN A 90 4.01 8.49 -17.98
C GLN A 90 2.77 8.46 -17.07
N GLU A 91 2.63 7.41 -16.27
CA GLU A 91 1.53 7.29 -15.31
C GLU A 91 1.68 8.29 -14.16
N GLN A 92 2.91 8.60 -13.72
CA GLN A 92 3.16 9.62 -12.70
C GLN A 92 2.68 10.99 -13.15
N GLU A 93 2.92 11.40 -14.40
CA GLU A 93 2.39 12.66 -14.94
C GLU A 93 0.86 12.71 -14.90
N SER A 94 0.21 11.58 -15.19
CA SER A 94 -1.26 11.48 -15.14
C SER A 94 -1.76 11.55 -13.69
N VAL A 95 -1.09 10.87 -12.77
CA VAL A 95 -1.41 10.89 -11.33
C VAL A 95 -1.24 12.29 -10.74
N ASP A 96 -0.14 12.97 -11.08
CA ASP A 96 0.12 14.34 -10.63
C ASP A 96 -0.96 15.32 -11.13
N PHE A 97 -1.38 15.18 -12.39
CA PHE A 97 -2.50 15.95 -12.93
C PHE A 97 -3.79 15.75 -12.12
N PHE A 98 -4.17 14.50 -11.81
CA PHE A 98 -5.38 14.24 -11.03
C PHE A 98 -5.28 14.75 -9.59
N ILE A 99 -4.11 14.64 -8.96
CA ILE A 99 -3.85 15.23 -7.64
C ILE A 99 -4.10 16.74 -7.68
N ASP A 100 -3.54 17.43 -8.66
CA ASP A 100 -3.69 18.89 -8.80
C ASP A 100 -5.16 19.28 -9.03
N VAL A 101 -5.86 18.59 -9.93
CA VAL A 101 -7.29 18.83 -10.20
C VAL A 101 -8.14 18.66 -8.94
N PHE A 102 -7.91 17.60 -8.18
CA PHE A 102 -8.69 17.31 -6.99
C PHE A 102 -8.38 18.28 -5.83
N GLN A 103 -7.13 18.66 -5.64
CA GLN A 103 -6.75 19.66 -4.63
C GLN A 103 -7.29 21.06 -4.98
N MET A 104 -7.25 21.41 -6.26
CA MET A 104 -7.82 22.66 -6.76
C MET A 104 -9.34 22.70 -6.54
N TYR A 105 -10.05 21.61 -6.83
CA TYR A 105 -11.49 21.50 -6.59
C TYR A 105 -11.85 21.66 -5.11
N GLU A 106 -11.14 20.98 -4.21
CA GLU A 106 -11.32 21.12 -2.75
C GLU A 106 -11.12 22.56 -2.28
N THR A 107 -10.10 23.23 -2.82
CA THR A 107 -9.80 24.64 -2.51
C THR A 107 -10.93 25.56 -2.98
N TYR A 108 -11.43 25.38 -4.22
CA TYR A 108 -12.55 26.16 -4.73
C TYR A 108 -13.85 25.90 -3.98
N SER A 109 -14.14 24.63 -3.67
CA SER A 109 -15.32 24.23 -2.89
C SER A 109 -15.31 24.89 -1.52
N SER A 110 -14.16 24.84 -0.82
CA SER A 110 -14.00 25.45 0.50
C SER A 110 -14.24 26.96 0.48
N MET A 111 -13.69 27.66 -0.53
CA MET A 111 -13.89 29.12 -0.70
C MET A 111 -15.35 29.50 -0.98
N LEU A 112 -16.07 28.67 -1.75
CA LEU A 112 -17.49 28.91 -2.06
C LEU A 112 -18.42 28.63 -0.86
N ASN A 113 -18.03 27.71 0.02
CA ASN A 113 -18.80 27.36 1.22
C ASN A 113 -18.60 28.35 2.38
N GLU A 114 -17.58 29.22 2.32
CA GLU A 114 -17.30 30.27 3.31
C GLU A 114 -17.99 31.62 3.00
N THR A 115 -18.80 31.71 1.94
CA THR A 115 -19.58 32.92 1.56
C THR A 115 -21.08 32.71 1.72
#